data_AF-A0A661HQH7-F1
#
_entry.id   AF-A0A661HQH7-F1
#
_cell.length_a   1.000
_cell.length_b   1.000
_cell.length_c   1.000
_cell.angle_alpha   90.00
_cell.angle_beta   90.00
_cell.angle_gamma   90.00
#
_symmetry.space_group_name_H-M   'P 1'
#
loop_
_entity.id
_entity.type
_entity.pdbx_description
1 polymer ?
#
loop_
_entity_poly.entity_id
_entity_poly.type
_entity_poly.pdbx_seq_one_letter_code
_entity_poly.pdbx_strand_id
1 'polypeptide(L)'
;TVIEYEVLSNPGTYITVAADTDAYHTYVQVIAGERITKVRVTSAQTDLTKKMVVTAFGTVDELSYTEYFSMTAAEQTTALDPRTDNVSISAAEVVAGKAALSGIPLDNAQVKVSIAGLQNFTNGVDYVITEISGTAYVDWLGRPMEASVVEGQTLLASYQAAIVVSETIVPNAGHKALKVRLFNVGQVNPDPLLPVELPEGMSLTVITANNNYKLTEAGTYTFPEPIVQVYKVVSTTAAISAANVFVNVDIAVMASAGTYERNRFIDLDGKFISKDGINAGDILSIETGAAAGRYNIVLVKSDSELVIDTLWTTFEANLTYQIVKTDLTKDERAEMYAAYGAGFGTRRMVHVMAPIVGLVEDGVNLETLPGYYACVMIGAYAQSMAPQNGMTNMSMTGITRVFFTSDYFLERHLNTIAAGGNFIIAQPNVWTQPFIRHQLTTNMDSIEKREFSCVRALDYMAKMGRDTYRPYIGKYLINEETMTTLYSVGNSLAARWMDEGLANQATLEQIYVDPTQKDRVIICMILELPIPLNYIKLVLYV
;
A
#
# COMPACT_ATOMS: atom_id res chain seq x y z
N THR A 1 -46.73 -36.08 15.15
CA THR A 1 -45.46 -36.02 14.41
C THR A 1 -44.35 -35.89 15.41
N VAL A 2 -43.35 -36.77 15.37
CA VAL A 2 -42.23 -36.76 16.30
C VAL A 2 -41.02 -36.21 15.55
N ILE A 3 -40.42 -35.15 16.04
CA ILE A 3 -39.17 -34.59 15.50
C ILE A 3 -38.02 -35.10 16.35
N GLU A 4 -36.99 -35.59 15.70
CA GLU A 4 -35.83 -36.21 16.33
C GLU A 4 -34.55 -35.68 15.67
N TYR A 5 -33.46 -35.56 16.42
CA TYR A 5 -32.21 -34.99 15.90
C TYR A 5 -30.99 -35.79 16.36
N GLU A 6 -29.94 -35.75 15.55
CA GLU A 6 -28.65 -36.42 15.74
C GLU A 6 -27.59 -35.34 16.00
N VAL A 7 -26.74 -35.55 17.00
CA VAL A 7 -25.63 -34.63 17.34
C VAL A 7 -24.29 -35.29 17.05
N LEU A 8 -23.27 -34.48 16.79
CA LEU A 8 -21.98 -34.92 16.27
C LEU A 8 -21.26 -35.93 17.17
N SER A 9 -21.35 -35.81 18.49
CA SER A 9 -20.70 -36.76 19.40
C SER A 9 -21.38 -38.12 19.50
N ASN A 10 -22.61 -38.26 19.00
CA ASN A 10 -23.34 -39.52 19.07
C ASN A 10 -24.06 -39.86 17.74
N PRO A 11 -23.28 -40.09 16.67
CA PRO A 11 -23.82 -40.34 15.35
C PRO A 11 -24.60 -41.66 15.30
N GLY A 12 -25.76 -41.64 14.66
CA GLY A 12 -26.68 -42.77 14.52
C GLY A 12 -27.75 -42.90 15.62
N THR A 13 -27.66 -42.14 16.72
CA THR A 13 -28.70 -42.12 17.76
C THR A 13 -29.53 -40.84 17.65
N TYR A 14 -30.84 -40.99 17.47
CA TYR A 14 -31.77 -39.85 17.36
C TYR A 14 -32.42 -39.54 18.70
N ILE A 15 -32.35 -38.27 19.12
CA ILE A 15 -32.92 -37.77 20.36
C ILE A 15 -34.26 -37.12 20.04
N THR A 16 -35.32 -37.52 20.74
CA THR A 16 -36.66 -36.97 20.55
C THR A 16 -36.76 -35.57 21.15
N VAL A 17 -37.31 -34.62 20.39
CA VAL A 17 -37.55 -33.27 20.87
C VAL A 17 -38.76 -33.25 21.81
N ALA A 18 -38.62 -32.65 22.99
CA ALA A 18 -39.71 -32.51 23.94
C ALA A 18 -40.83 -31.64 23.33
N ALA A 19 -42.09 -32.06 23.51
CA ALA A 19 -43.23 -31.35 22.94
C ALA A 19 -43.39 -29.98 23.62
N ASP A 20 -43.45 -28.92 22.80
CA ASP A 20 -43.82 -27.59 23.24
C ASP A 20 -45.36 -27.45 23.25
N THR A 21 -45.86 -26.49 24.02
CA THR A 21 -47.28 -26.16 24.17
C THR A 21 -47.88 -25.46 22.94
N ASP A 22 -47.05 -24.97 22.00
CA ASP A 22 -47.48 -24.47 20.69
C ASP A 22 -47.40 -25.59 19.64
N ALA A 23 -48.53 -25.86 18.96
CA ALA A 23 -48.66 -26.96 18.01
C ALA A 23 -47.87 -26.78 16.69
N TYR A 24 -47.26 -25.61 16.46
CA TYR A 24 -46.56 -25.28 15.21
C TYR A 24 -45.06 -24.99 15.37
N HIS A 25 -44.53 -24.99 16.59
CA HIS A 25 -43.11 -24.72 16.84
C HIS A 25 -42.54 -25.77 17.80
N THR A 26 -41.28 -26.15 17.60
CA THR A 26 -40.58 -27.06 18.52
C THR A 26 -39.14 -26.60 18.67
N TYR A 27 -38.69 -26.45 19.91
CA TYR A 27 -37.34 -25.98 20.22
C TYR A 27 -36.40 -27.16 20.49
N VAL A 28 -35.27 -27.16 19.80
CA VAL A 28 -34.21 -28.17 20.01
C VAL A 28 -33.14 -27.56 20.90
N GLN A 29 -33.07 -28.01 22.16
CA GLN A 29 -32.05 -27.55 23.10
C GLN A 29 -30.86 -28.51 23.07
N VAL A 30 -29.73 -28.05 22.53
CA VAL A 30 -28.50 -28.84 22.42
C VAL A 30 -27.54 -28.45 23.54
N ILE A 31 -26.82 -29.43 24.11
CA ILE A 31 -25.79 -29.18 25.11
C ILE A 31 -24.67 -28.32 24.49
N ALA A 32 -24.17 -27.33 25.23
CA ALA A 32 -23.13 -26.42 24.74
C ALA A 32 -21.88 -27.19 24.25
N GLY A 33 -21.44 -26.90 23.02
CA GLY A 33 -20.28 -27.53 22.38
C GLY A 33 -20.61 -28.63 21.35
N GLU A 34 -21.87 -29.04 21.24
CA GLU A 34 -22.33 -30.01 20.25
C GLU A 34 -22.86 -29.36 18.97
N ARG A 35 -22.81 -30.08 17.84
CA ARG A 35 -23.39 -29.66 16.56
C ARG A 35 -24.45 -30.66 16.12
N ILE A 36 -25.61 -30.18 15.67
CA ILE A 36 -26.64 -31.03 15.07
C ILE A 36 -26.14 -31.48 13.70
N THR A 37 -26.06 -32.78 13.47
CA THR A 37 -25.59 -33.35 12.21
C THR A 37 -26.73 -33.79 11.31
N LYS A 38 -27.86 -34.24 11.89
CA LYS A 38 -29.07 -34.61 11.13
C LYS A 38 -30.33 -34.29 11.92
N VAL A 39 -31.42 -34.01 11.21
CA VAL A 39 -32.77 -33.90 11.79
C VAL A 39 -33.69 -34.82 10.99
N ARG A 40 -34.48 -35.62 11.70
CA ARG A 40 -35.45 -36.55 11.14
C ARG A 40 -36.82 -36.30 11.73
N VAL A 41 -37.84 -36.44 10.90
CA VAL A 41 -39.24 -36.34 11.34
C VAL A 41 -39.92 -37.68 11.07
N THR A 42 -40.54 -38.24 12.11
CA THR A 42 -41.28 -39.49 12.02
C THR A 42 -42.76 -39.20 12.31
N SER A 43 -43.63 -39.40 11.31
CA SER A 43 -45.09 -39.19 11.41
C SER A 43 -45.82 -40.52 11.25
N ALA A 44 -46.87 -40.74 12.06
CA ALA A 44 -47.71 -41.93 11.96
C ALA A 44 -48.84 -41.82 10.90
N GLN A 45 -48.93 -40.70 10.16
CA GLN A 45 -49.95 -40.53 9.13
C GLN A 45 -49.41 -40.81 7.72
N THR A 46 -50.22 -41.50 6.91
CA THR A 46 -49.89 -42.03 5.58
C THR A 46 -50.16 -41.07 4.41
N ASP A 47 -50.66 -39.86 4.65
CA ASP A 47 -50.87 -38.85 3.60
C ASP A 47 -49.89 -37.67 3.77
N LEU A 48 -48.76 -37.77 3.05
CA LEU A 48 -47.66 -36.78 3.06
C LEU A 48 -47.87 -35.64 2.04
N THR A 49 -49.11 -35.27 1.71
CA THR A 49 -49.41 -34.22 0.72
C THR A 49 -49.24 -32.78 1.22
N LYS A 50 -48.94 -32.56 2.51
CA LYS A 50 -48.60 -31.24 3.05
C LYS A 50 -47.12 -31.17 3.47
N LYS A 51 -46.37 -30.27 2.85
CA LYS A 51 -44.93 -30.05 3.08
C LYS A 51 -44.69 -29.42 4.45
N MET A 52 -43.79 -30.01 5.24
CA MET A 52 -43.24 -29.41 6.46
C MET A 52 -41.98 -28.62 6.13
N VAL A 53 -41.83 -27.43 6.73
CA VAL A 53 -40.64 -26.59 6.61
C VAL A 53 -39.91 -26.60 7.96
N VAL A 54 -38.63 -26.98 7.95
CA VAL A 54 -37.72 -26.90 9.10
C VAL A 54 -36.67 -25.85 8.76
N THR A 55 -36.61 -24.76 9.53
CA THR A 55 -35.65 -23.67 9.29
C THR A 55 -34.49 -23.77 10.27
N ALA A 56 -33.29 -23.99 9.76
CA ALA A 56 -32.03 -23.84 10.49
C ALA A 56 -31.15 -22.84 9.74
N PHE A 57 -30.60 -21.84 10.43
CA PHE A 57 -29.68 -20.88 9.82
C PHE A 57 -28.24 -21.35 9.99
N GLY A 58 -27.59 -21.63 8.86
CA GLY A 58 -26.15 -21.83 8.73
C GLY A 58 -25.74 -21.46 7.31
N THR A 59 -24.66 -20.71 7.16
CA THR A 59 -24.05 -20.36 5.88
C THR A 59 -22.91 -21.33 5.57
N VAL A 60 -22.90 -21.91 4.38
CA VAL A 60 -21.84 -22.79 3.85
C VAL A 60 -21.46 -22.30 2.45
N ASP A 61 -20.15 -22.12 2.24
CA ASP A 61 -19.42 -22.01 0.96
C ASP A 61 -19.92 -21.01 -0.11
N GLU A 62 -19.35 -19.80 -0.12
CA GLU A 62 -19.26 -18.97 -1.33
C GLU A 62 -17.78 -18.76 -1.71
N LEU A 63 -17.38 -19.39 -2.82
CA LEU A 63 -16.13 -19.12 -3.52
C LEU A 63 -16.29 -17.84 -4.35
N SER A 64 -15.50 -16.83 -3.98
CA SER A 64 -14.95 -15.79 -4.86
C SER A 64 -15.91 -15.15 -5.89
N TYR A 65 -16.42 -13.97 -5.58
CA TYR A 65 -16.88 -13.01 -6.60
C TYR A 65 -16.33 -11.61 -6.32
N THR A 66 -15.65 -11.03 -7.30
CA THR A 66 -15.07 -9.68 -7.25
C THR A 66 -15.84 -8.80 -8.24
N GLU A 67 -16.76 -7.98 -7.76
CA GLU A 67 -17.30 -6.88 -8.55
C GLU A 67 -16.47 -5.63 -8.29
N TYR A 68 -15.83 -5.12 -9.35
CA TYR A 68 -15.12 -3.84 -9.31
C TYR A 68 -16.12 -2.71 -9.51
N PHE A 69 -16.26 -1.84 -8.52
CA PHE A 69 -16.80 -0.49 -8.70
C PHE A 69 -15.63 0.50 -8.62
N SER A 70 -15.27 1.14 -9.74
CA SER A 70 -14.34 2.27 -9.72
C SER A 70 -15.13 3.56 -9.57
N MET A 71 -14.89 4.30 -8.49
CA MET A 71 -15.30 5.70 -8.38
C MET A 71 -14.16 6.58 -8.88
N THR A 72 -14.40 7.39 -9.91
CA THR A 72 -13.49 8.48 -10.30
C THR A 72 -13.90 9.78 -9.61
N ALA A 73 -12.94 10.69 -9.45
CA ALA A 73 -13.08 11.96 -8.70
C ALA A 73 -14.16 12.96 -9.22
N ALA A 74 -14.92 12.59 -10.26
CA ALA A 74 -16.01 13.38 -10.80
C ALA A 74 -17.36 12.67 -10.51
N GLU A 75 -17.82 12.81 -9.27
CA GLU A 75 -19.18 12.76 -8.70
C GLU A 75 -20.41 12.35 -9.55
N GLN A 76 -20.36 11.27 -10.34
CA GLN A 76 -21.57 10.60 -10.84
C GLN A 76 -21.43 9.07 -10.76
N THR A 77 -22.30 8.42 -10.00
CA THR A 77 -22.55 6.98 -10.14
C THR A 77 -23.57 6.79 -11.25
N THR A 78 -23.10 6.62 -12.47
CA THR A 78 -23.91 6.01 -13.54
C THR A 78 -23.64 4.52 -13.50
N ALA A 79 -24.62 3.72 -13.08
CA ALA A 79 -24.59 2.29 -13.38
C ALA A 79 -24.65 2.16 -14.92
N LEU A 80 -23.55 1.73 -15.51
CA LEU A 80 -23.42 1.53 -16.94
C LEU A 80 -23.96 0.15 -17.28
N ASP A 81 -25.20 0.06 -17.74
CA ASP A 81 -25.75 -1.19 -18.26
C ASP A 81 -25.55 -1.21 -19.79
N PRO A 82 -24.73 -2.13 -20.35
CA PRO A 82 -24.63 -2.32 -21.78
C PRO A 82 -25.93 -2.89 -22.34
N ARG A 83 -26.71 -2.06 -23.01
CA ARG A 83 -27.97 -2.43 -23.66
C ARG A 83 -27.72 -2.77 -25.13
N THR A 84 -28.38 -3.80 -25.62
CA THR A 84 -28.47 -4.09 -27.06
C THR A 84 -29.93 -4.14 -27.47
N ASP A 85 -30.31 -3.21 -28.33
CA ASP A 85 -31.66 -3.10 -28.87
C ASP A 85 -31.77 -3.79 -30.22
N ASN A 86 -32.81 -4.62 -30.37
CA ASN A 86 -33.17 -5.25 -31.63
C ASN A 86 -34.34 -4.47 -32.25
N VAL A 87 -34.03 -3.50 -33.12
CA VAL A 87 -35.03 -2.62 -33.74
C VAL A 87 -35.46 -3.20 -35.08
N SER A 88 -36.73 -3.56 -35.23
CA SER A 88 -37.27 -4.07 -36.49
C SER A 88 -37.68 -2.92 -37.39
N ILE A 89 -37.09 -2.83 -38.59
CA ILE A 89 -37.27 -1.69 -39.50
C ILE A 89 -38.56 -1.82 -40.32
N SER A 90 -39.47 -0.87 -40.13
CA SER A 90 -40.72 -0.73 -40.90
C SER A 90 -40.55 0.10 -42.19
N ALA A 91 -41.47 -0.03 -43.16
CA ALA A 91 -41.48 0.83 -44.35
C ALA A 91 -41.43 2.34 -44.03
N ALA A 92 -42.10 2.75 -42.95
CA ALA A 92 -42.14 4.14 -42.52
C ALA A 92 -40.76 4.63 -42.03
N GLU A 93 -39.99 3.78 -41.34
CA GLU A 93 -38.64 4.09 -40.87
C GLU A 93 -37.62 4.11 -42.01
N VAL A 94 -37.78 3.25 -43.03
CA VAL A 94 -36.97 3.33 -44.26
C VAL A 94 -37.19 4.67 -44.96
N VAL A 95 -38.45 5.10 -45.13
CA VAL A 95 -38.78 6.39 -45.76
C VAL A 95 -38.33 7.58 -44.91
N ALA A 96 -38.41 7.46 -43.58
CA ALA A 96 -37.96 8.51 -42.66
C ALA A 96 -36.43 8.57 -42.51
N GLY A 97 -35.71 7.53 -42.92
CA GLY A 97 -34.27 7.41 -42.77
C GLY A 97 -33.80 7.28 -41.31
N LYS A 98 -34.66 6.82 -40.39
CA LYS A 98 -34.32 6.69 -38.97
C LYS A 98 -35.18 5.67 -38.22
N ALA A 99 -34.63 5.08 -37.15
CA ALA A 99 -35.34 4.19 -36.23
C ALA A 99 -35.07 4.51 -34.76
N ALA A 100 -36.10 4.38 -33.92
CA ALA A 100 -36.04 4.74 -32.50
C ALA A 100 -35.31 3.69 -31.66
N LEU A 101 -34.48 4.16 -30.71
CA LEU A 101 -33.89 3.34 -29.65
C LEU A 101 -34.83 3.31 -28.44
N SER A 102 -34.79 2.23 -27.68
CA SER A 102 -35.65 2.01 -26.51
C SER A 102 -35.09 2.60 -25.21
N GLY A 103 -33.97 3.33 -25.30
CA GLY A 103 -33.38 4.14 -24.23
C GLY A 103 -32.44 5.21 -24.78
N ILE A 104 -32.10 6.21 -23.97
CA ILE A 104 -31.18 7.29 -24.37
C ILE A 104 -29.73 6.85 -24.08
N PRO A 105 -28.84 6.83 -25.10
CA PRO A 105 -27.42 6.54 -24.90
C PRO A 105 -26.75 7.58 -23.99
N LEU A 106 -25.85 7.12 -23.10
CA LEU A 106 -25.04 8.00 -22.25
C LEU A 106 -24.02 8.78 -23.10
N ASP A 107 -23.43 8.12 -24.09
CA ASP A 107 -22.54 8.74 -25.08
C ASP A 107 -22.98 8.32 -26.49
N ASN A 108 -23.51 9.29 -27.23
CA ASN A 108 -23.95 9.10 -28.61
C ASN A 108 -22.83 8.59 -29.52
N ALA A 109 -21.56 8.93 -29.27
CA ALA A 109 -20.45 8.50 -30.11
C ALA A 109 -20.12 7.00 -29.97
N GLN A 110 -20.53 6.37 -28.86
CA GLN A 110 -20.22 4.96 -28.59
C GLN A 110 -21.29 3.97 -29.03
N VAL A 111 -22.43 4.46 -29.53
CA VAL A 111 -23.47 3.58 -30.07
C VAL A 111 -22.92 2.84 -31.28
N LYS A 112 -22.96 1.51 -31.25
CA LYS A 112 -22.58 0.63 -32.36
C LYS A 112 -23.81 0.05 -33.02
N VAL A 113 -23.89 0.17 -34.34
CA VAL A 113 -25.03 -0.34 -35.12
C VAL A 113 -24.57 -1.41 -36.11
N SER A 114 -25.34 -2.49 -36.21
CA SER A 114 -25.14 -3.54 -37.20
C SER A 114 -26.46 -4.08 -37.75
N ILE A 115 -26.41 -4.64 -38.94
CA ILE A 115 -27.53 -5.36 -39.57
C ILE A 115 -27.06 -6.80 -39.78
N ALA A 116 -27.95 -7.78 -39.64
CA ALA A 116 -27.60 -9.18 -39.86
C ALA A 116 -26.98 -9.38 -41.26
N GLY A 117 -25.73 -9.88 -41.31
CA GLY A 117 -24.99 -10.09 -42.55
C GLY A 117 -24.15 -8.90 -43.06
N LEU A 118 -24.28 -7.73 -42.45
CA LEU A 118 -23.49 -6.53 -42.74
C LEU A 118 -22.92 -5.96 -41.44
N GLN A 119 -21.62 -6.16 -41.19
CA GLN A 119 -20.99 -5.70 -39.95
C GLN A 119 -20.30 -4.34 -40.10
N ASN A 120 -20.34 -3.56 -39.02
CA ASN A 120 -19.54 -2.36 -38.73
C ASN A 120 -19.92 -1.08 -39.50
N PHE A 121 -21.15 -0.60 -39.30
CA PHE A 121 -21.45 0.81 -39.62
C PHE A 121 -20.73 1.73 -38.64
N THR A 122 -20.19 2.84 -39.13
CA THR A 122 -19.43 3.82 -38.37
C THR A 122 -20.30 5.04 -38.05
N ASN A 123 -20.51 5.30 -36.76
CA ASN A 123 -21.21 6.50 -36.29
C ASN A 123 -20.47 7.78 -36.72
N GLY A 124 -21.23 8.79 -37.17
CA GLY A 124 -20.71 10.02 -37.79
C GLY A 124 -20.53 9.92 -39.31
N VAL A 125 -20.38 8.71 -39.85
CA VAL A 125 -20.20 8.45 -41.29
C VAL A 125 -21.46 7.80 -41.85
N ASP A 126 -21.71 6.54 -41.48
CA ASP A 126 -22.77 5.70 -42.00
C ASP A 126 -24.14 6.02 -41.37
N TYR A 127 -24.16 6.42 -40.09
CA TYR A 127 -25.33 6.90 -39.36
C TYR A 127 -24.91 7.95 -38.33
N VAL A 128 -25.86 8.62 -37.69
CA VAL A 128 -25.67 9.42 -36.47
C VAL A 128 -26.76 9.14 -35.47
N ILE A 129 -26.49 9.38 -34.19
CA ILE A 129 -27.52 9.36 -33.15
C ILE A 129 -28.10 10.76 -32.99
N THR A 130 -29.41 10.88 -33.19
CA THR A 130 -30.15 12.13 -32.99
C THR A 130 -31.16 11.96 -31.86
N GLU A 131 -31.42 13.02 -31.09
CA GLU A 131 -32.43 13.00 -30.03
C GLU A 131 -33.54 13.97 -30.40
N ILE A 132 -34.79 13.48 -30.42
CA ILE A 132 -35.96 14.29 -30.70
C ILE A 132 -36.97 14.02 -29.59
N SER A 133 -37.27 15.06 -28.79
CA SER A 133 -38.26 15.00 -27.70
C SER A 133 -38.00 13.88 -26.68
N GLY A 134 -36.73 13.67 -26.28
CA GLY A 134 -36.36 12.66 -25.26
C GLY A 134 -36.32 11.22 -25.78
N THR A 135 -36.38 11.02 -27.10
CA THR A 135 -36.18 9.71 -27.73
C THR A 135 -34.95 9.78 -28.63
N ALA A 136 -34.01 8.84 -28.47
CA ALA A 136 -32.84 8.72 -29.32
C ALA A 136 -33.18 7.89 -30.57
N TYR A 137 -32.65 8.29 -31.73
CA TYR A 137 -32.84 7.64 -33.02
C TYR A 137 -31.49 7.33 -33.65
N VAL A 138 -31.39 6.17 -34.30
CA VAL A 138 -30.34 5.91 -35.29
C VAL A 138 -30.82 6.54 -36.60
N ASP A 139 -30.13 7.58 -37.06
CA ASP A 139 -30.48 8.35 -38.25
C ASP A 139 -29.45 8.10 -39.35
N TRP A 140 -29.90 7.54 -40.47
CA TRP A 140 -29.10 7.23 -41.65
C TRP A 140 -29.53 8.02 -42.89
N LEU A 141 -30.42 9.01 -42.75
CA LEU A 141 -30.92 9.77 -43.90
C LEU A 141 -29.78 10.54 -44.59
N GLY A 142 -29.60 10.32 -45.90
CA GLY A 142 -28.54 10.92 -46.70
C GLY A 142 -27.14 10.37 -46.42
N ARG A 143 -27.04 9.18 -45.81
CA ARG A 143 -25.77 8.56 -45.42
C ARG A 143 -25.58 7.19 -46.07
N PRO A 144 -24.33 6.65 -46.14
CA PRO A 144 -24.06 5.38 -46.81
C PRO A 144 -24.89 4.18 -46.30
N MET A 145 -25.32 4.19 -45.04
CA MET A 145 -26.18 3.13 -44.48
C MET A 145 -27.56 3.08 -45.13
N GLU A 146 -28.07 4.18 -45.72
CA GLU A 146 -29.38 4.25 -46.37
C GLU A 146 -29.53 3.22 -47.50
N ALA A 147 -28.47 2.94 -48.26
CA ALA A 147 -28.49 1.94 -49.33
C ALA A 147 -28.53 0.49 -48.82
N SER A 148 -28.27 0.27 -47.52
CA SER A 148 -28.14 -1.05 -46.90
C SER A 148 -29.34 -1.45 -46.05
N VAL A 149 -30.18 -0.49 -45.65
CA VAL A 149 -31.37 -0.71 -44.80
C VAL A 149 -32.59 -0.96 -45.68
N VAL A 150 -33.21 -2.12 -45.52
CA VAL A 150 -34.49 -2.47 -46.19
C VAL A 150 -35.57 -2.85 -45.19
N GLU A 151 -36.83 -2.69 -45.58
CA GLU A 151 -37.98 -3.08 -44.77
C GLU A 151 -37.89 -4.55 -44.35
N GLY A 152 -38.19 -4.83 -43.08
CA GLY A 152 -38.18 -6.17 -42.50
C GLY A 152 -36.82 -6.62 -41.95
N GLN A 153 -35.76 -5.82 -42.07
CA GLN A 153 -34.48 -6.09 -41.40
C GLN A 153 -34.52 -5.76 -39.90
N THR A 154 -33.68 -6.44 -39.13
CA THR A 154 -33.41 -6.10 -37.72
C THR A 154 -32.09 -5.36 -37.61
N LEU A 155 -32.15 -4.16 -37.06
CA LEU A 155 -31.02 -3.33 -36.69
C LEU A 155 -30.66 -3.62 -35.24
N LEU A 156 -29.40 -3.98 -34.99
CA LEU A 156 -28.84 -4.21 -33.67
C LEU A 156 -28.07 -2.96 -33.23
N ALA A 157 -28.55 -2.28 -32.20
CA ALA A 157 -27.89 -1.11 -31.63
C ALA A 157 -27.39 -1.40 -30.22
N SER A 158 -26.06 -1.41 -30.02
CA SER A 158 -25.44 -1.62 -28.71
C SER A 158 -24.92 -0.29 -28.14
N TYR A 159 -25.32 0.06 -26.92
CA TYR A 159 -24.97 1.31 -26.26
C TYR A 159 -25.11 1.22 -24.73
N GLN A 160 -24.51 2.15 -24.00
CA GLN A 160 -24.71 2.29 -22.55
C GLN A 160 -25.91 3.22 -22.31
N ALA A 161 -26.93 2.76 -21.58
CA ALA A 161 -28.12 3.58 -21.32
C ALA A 161 -27.92 4.46 -20.06
N ALA A 162 -28.36 5.72 -20.11
CA ALA A 162 -28.42 6.57 -18.93
C ALA A 162 -29.63 6.18 -18.07
N ILE A 163 -29.40 5.72 -16.83
CA ILE A 163 -30.48 5.49 -15.85
C ILE A 163 -30.92 6.85 -15.31
N VAL A 164 -32.20 7.19 -15.49
CA VAL A 164 -32.81 8.37 -14.88
C VAL A 164 -33.03 8.07 -13.39
N VAL A 165 -32.07 8.42 -12.55
CA VAL A 165 -32.26 8.40 -11.08
C VAL A 165 -32.94 9.70 -10.68
N SER A 166 -34.19 9.62 -10.23
CA SER A 166 -34.89 10.75 -9.62
C SER A 166 -34.27 11.06 -8.25
N GLU A 167 -33.81 12.30 -8.08
CA GLU A 167 -33.30 12.91 -6.84
C GLU A 167 -32.06 12.25 -6.20
N THR A 168 -30.88 12.52 -6.78
CA THR A 168 -29.60 12.17 -6.17
C THR A 168 -29.25 13.14 -5.04
N ILE A 169 -29.39 12.71 -3.80
CA ILE A 169 -28.75 13.37 -2.66
C ILE A 169 -27.25 13.10 -2.76
N VAL A 170 -26.43 14.13 -2.97
CA VAL A 170 -24.97 14.01 -2.99
C VAL A 170 -24.49 13.67 -1.56
N PRO A 171 -23.77 12.55 -1.34
CA PRO A 171 -23.39 12.14 -0.01
C PRO A 171 -22.27 13.01 0.58
N ASN A 172 -22.51 13.59 1.75
CA ASN A 172 -21.52 14.34 2.53
C ASN A 172 -20.98 13.50 3.71
N ALA A 173 -19.86 13.93 4.29
CA ALA A 173 -19.29 13.30 5.49
C ALA A 173 -20.32 13.26 6.63
N GLY A 174 -20.67 12.06 7.10
CA GLY A 174 -21.67 11.82 8.14
C GLY A 174 -22.93 11.09 7.65
N HIS A 175 -23.17 11.03 6.34
CA HIS A 175 -24.28 10.25 5.78
C HIS A 175 -24.07 8.75 6.01
N LYS A 176 -25.16 8.04 6.31
CA LYS A 176 -25.20 6.58 6.39
C LYS A 176 -25.84 6.03 5.14
N ALA A 177 -25.41 4.85 4.72
CA ALA A 177 -25.95 4.24 3.52
C ALA A 177 -26.52 2.85 3.83
N LEU A 178 -27.55 2.46 3.10
CA LEU A 178 -28.22 1.17 3.17
C LEU A 178 -28.19 0.55 1.78
N LYS A 179 -27.57 -0.62 1.64
CA LYS A 179 -27.70 -1.41 0.41
C LYS A 179 -28.78 -2.47 0.62
N VAL A 180 -29.78 -2.45 -0.26
CA VAL A 180 -30.87 -3.43 -0.34
C VAL A 180 -30.63 -4.26 -1.58
N ARG A 181 -30.52 -5.58 -1.42
CA ARG A 181 -30.36 -6.53 -2.54
C ARG A 181 -31.49 -7.55 -2.51
N LEU A 182 -31.90 -8.01 -3.69
CA LEU A 182 -32.88 -9.09 -3.85
C LEU A 182 -32.19 -10.26 -4.52
N PHE A 183 -32.44 -11.46 -4.01
CA PHE A 183 -31.90 -12.69 -4.58
C PHE A 183 -33.03 -13.63 -4.93
N ASN A 184 -32.88 -14.36 -6.03
CA ASN A 184 -33.81 -15.43 -6.38
C ASN A 184 -33.47 -16.70 -5.59
N VAL A 185 -34.30 -17.06 -4.62
CA VAL A 185 -34.07 -18.27 -3.82
C VAL A 185 -34.41 -19.49 -4.69
N GLY A 186 -33.37 -20.08 -5.28
CA GLY A 186 -33.47 -21.19 -6.22
C GLY A 186 -32.25 -21.33 -7.13
N GLN A 187 -31.41 -20.31 -7.24
CA GLN A 187 -30.14 -20.38 -7.95
C GLN A 187 -29.01 -20.79 -7.02
N VAL A 188 -28.12 -21.66 -7.52
CA VAL A 188 -26.96 -22.19 -6.77
C VAL A 188 -25.89 -21.10 -6.49
N ASN A 189 -25.95 -19.99 -7.23
CA ASN A 189 -25.22 -18.74 -7.00
C ASN A 189 -26.15 -17.60 -7.45
N PRO A 190 -27.03 -17.07 -6.59
CA PRO A 190 -28.00 -16.07 -7.03
C PRO A 190 -27.31 -14.72 -7.27
N ASP A 191 -27.33 -14.25 -8.50
CA ASP A 191 -26.92 -12.88 -8.80
C ASP A 191 -27.93 -11.90 -8.15
N PRO A 192 -27.47 -10.79 -7.53
CA PRO A 192 -28.36 -9.79 -6.98
C PRO A 192 -29.18 -9.15 -8.10
N LEU A 193 -30.50 -9.25 -7.98
CA LEU A 193 -31.47 -8.67 -8.90
C LEU A 193 -31.57 -7.16 -8.63
N LEU A 194 -30.78 -6.36 -9.35
CA LEU A 194 -30.80 -4.90 -9.30
C LEU A 194 -31.01 -4.32 -10.70
N PRO A 195 -31.84 -3.27 -10.88
CA PRO A 195 -32.78 -2.66 -9.94
C PRO A 195 -34.16 -3.31 -10.07
N VAL A 196 -34.47 -4.30 -9.24
CA VAL A 196 -35.79 -4.94 -9.26
C VAL A 196 -36.68 -4.35 -8.17
N GLU A 197 -37.92 -4.01 -8.53
CA GLU A 197 -38.94 -3.58 -7.57
C GLU A 197 -39.20 -4.70 -6.54
N LEU A 198 -39.41 -4.30 -5.29
CA LEU A 198 -39.89 -5.23 -4.27
C LEU A 198 -41.24 -5.81 -4.73
N PRO A 199 -41.52 -7.10 -4.46
CA PRO A 199 -42.78 -7.71 -4.83
C PRO A 199 -43.99 -6.89 -4.39
N GLU A 200 -45.05 -6.86 -5.19
CA GLU A 200 -46.25 -6.04 -4.95
C GLU A 200 -46.76 -6.19 -3.51
N GLY A 201 -46.85 -5.07 -2.79
CA GLY A 201 -47.24 -5.03 -1.38
C GLY A 201 -46.08 -5.17 -0.37
N MET A 202 -44.84 -5.45 -0.79
CA MET A 202 -43.67 -5.36 0.10
C MET A 202 -43.07 -3.96 0.07
N SER A 203 -42.70 -3.46 1.25
CA SER A 203 -41.86 -2.27 1.37
C SER A 203 -40.93 -2.39 2.57
N LEU A 204 -39.76 -1.77 2.47
CA LEU A 204 -38.87 -1.58 3.60
C LEU A 204 -39.05 -0.17 4.13
N THR A 205 -39.34 -0.06 5.43
CA THR A 205 -39.37 1.25 6.08
C THR A 205 -38.07 1.44 6.85
N VAL A 206 -37.35 2.51 6.51
CA VAL A 206 -36.12 2.95 7.18
C VAL A 206 -36.47 4.16 8.04
N ILE A 207 -36.33 4.03 9.36
CA ILE A 207 -36.49 5.13 10.30
C ILE A 207 -35.12 5.75 10.55
N THR A 208 -34.99 7.04 10.28
CA THR A 208 -33.87 7.86 10.75
C THR A 208 -34.29 8.67 11.97
N ALA A 209 -33.38 9.47 12.52
CA ALA A 209 -33.67 10.30 13.69
C ALA A 209 -34.89 11.22 13.49
N ASN A 210 -35.09 11.75 12.28
CA ASN A 210 -36.13 12.75 12.02
C ASN A 210 -37.14 12.35 10.92
N ASN A 211 -36.92 11.27 10.17
CA ASN A 211 -37.75 10.90 9.02
C ASN A 211 -37.96 9.38 8.88
N ASN A 212 -39.04 9.02 8.19
CA ASN A 212 -39.35 7.64 7.82
C ASN A 212 -39.35 7.52 6.29
N TYR A 213 -38.41 6.75 5.75
CA TYR A 213 -38.27 6.52 4.33
C TYR A 213 -38.87 5.16 3.95
N LYS A 214 -39.72 5.14 2.92
CA LYS A 214 -40.30 3.90 2.39
C LYS A 214 -39.59 3.54 1.10
N LEU A 215 -38.91 2.40 1.11
CA LEU A 215 -38.19 1.86 -0.05
C LEU A 215 -39.04 0.77 -0.68
N THR A 216 -39.29 0.90 -1.98
CA THR A 216 -40.06 -0.04 -2.80
C THR A 216 -39.19 -0.77 -3.82
N GLU A 217 -37.90 -0.45 -3.88
CA GLU A 217 -36.95 -0.99 -4.85
C GLU A 217 -35.68 -1.50 -4.18
N ALA A 218 -34.98 -2.38 -4.87
CA ALA A 218 -33.65 -2.81 -4.52
C ALA A 218 -32.62 -1.78 -5.02
N GLY A 219 -31.66 -1.41 -4.18
CA GLY A 219 -30.73 -0.35 -4.52
C GLY A 219 -29.82 0.06 -3.38
N THR A 220 -28.96 1.05 -3.64
CA THR A 220 -28.15 1.69 -2.60
C THR A 220 -28.77 3.04 -2.28
N TYR A 221 -29.17 3.22 -1.02
CA TYR A 221 -29.82 4.42 -0.53
C TYR A 221 -28.90 5.14 0.45
N THR A 222 -28.79 6.46 0.31
CA THR A 222 -28.03 7.31 1.24
C THR A 222 -29.00 8.14 2.07
N PHE A 223 -28.76 8.18 3.37
CA PHE A 223 -29.58 8.93 4.31
C PHE A 223 -28.76 10.08 4.88
N PRO A 224 -29.35 11.29 4.98
CA PRO A 224 -28.69 12.43 5.57
C PRO A 224 -28.47 12.28 7.09
N GLU A 225 -29.10 11.28 7.71
CA GLU A 225 -29.17 11.08 9.15
C GLU A 225 -28.84 9.63 9.54
N PRO A 226 -28.49 9.37 10.82
CA PRO A 226 -28.32 8.01 11.33
C PRO A 226 -29.59 7.17 11.16
N ILE A 227 -29.41 5.96 10.64
CA ILE A 227 -30.47 4.94 10.60
C ILE A 227 -30.68 4.43 12.01
N VAL A 228 -31.89 4.60 12.54
CA VAL A 228 -32.29 4.18 13.89
C VAL A 228 -32.86 2.76 13.85
N GLN A 229 -33.69 2.48 12.84
CA GLN A 229 -34.36 1.18 12.70
C GLN A 229 -34.70 0.87 11.24
N VAL A 230 -34.68 -0.41 10.89
CA VAL A 230 -35.18 -0.92 9.61
C VAL A 230 -36.15 -2.05 9.88
N TYR A 231 -37.34 -2.01 9.29
CA TYR A 231 -38.31 -3.12 9.37
C TYR A 231 -38.98 -3.39 8.04
N LYS A 232 -39.28 -4.67 7.82
CA LYS A 232 -40.03 -5.15 6.66
C LYS A 232 -41.51 -4.99 6.93
N VAL A 233 -42.21 -4.29 6.04
CA VAL A 233 -43.68 -4.25 6.04
C VAL A 233 -44.18 -5.09 4.88
N VAL A 234 -44.88 -6.17 5.19
CA VAL A 234 -45.65 -6.95 4.21
C VAL A 234 -47.08 -6.41 4.25
N SER A 235 -47.51 -5.74 3.19
CA SER A 235 -48.91 -5.31 3.04
C SER A 235 -49.80 -6.53 2.87
N THR A 236 -50.85 -6.62 3.68
CA THR A 236 -51.79 -7.76 3.71
C THR A 236 -52.90 -7.66 2.66
N THR A 237 -52.88 -6.68 1.75
CA THR A 237 -54.05 -6.36 0.91
C THR A 237 -54.10 -7.00 -0.48
N ALA A 238 -53.09 -7.75 -0.92
CA ALA A 238 -53.16 -8.49 -2.18
C ALA A 238 -52.56 -9.90 -2.01
N ALA A 239 -53.26 -10.91 -2.54
CA ALA A 239 -52.71 -12.26 -2.65
C ALA A 239 -51.51 -12.21 -3.60
N ILE A 240 -50.32 -12.58 -3.09
CA ILE A 240 -49.10 -12.70 -3.88
C ILE A 240 -49.41 -13.70 -5.01
N SER A 241 -49.54 -13.19 -6.25
CA SER A 241 -49.85 -14.03 -7.40
C SER A 241 -48.68 -15.00 -7.66
N ALA A 242 -49.01 -16.20 -8.12
CA ALA A 242 -48.23 -17.44 -7.97
C ALA A 242 -46.92 -17.57 -8.79
N ALA A 243 -46.14 -16.50 -8.95
CA ALA A 243 -44.73 -16.60 -9.28
C ALA A 243 -43.94 -16.46 -7.97
N ASN A 244 -43.53 -17.61 -7.41
CA ASN A 244 -42.76 -17.66 -6.16
C ASN A 244 -41.38 -17.01 -6.35
N VAL A 245 -41.31 -15.69 -6.25
CA VAL A 245 -40.05 -15.01 -5.98
C VAL A 245 -39.88 -15.04 -4.47
N PHE A 246 -39.26 -16.10 -3.99
CA PHE A 246 -38.65 -16.09 -2.67
C PHE A 246 -37.48 -15.11 -2.76
N VAL A 247 -37.61 -13.97 -2.08
CA VAL A 247 -36.59 -12.93 -2.10
C VAL A 247 -35.88 -12.91 -0.75
N ASN A 248 -34.59 -13.24 -0.75
CA ASN A 248 -33.73 -12.88 0.37
C ASN A 248 -33.41 -11.39 0.25
N VAL A 249 -33.65 -10.66 1.34
CA VAL A 249 -33.36 -9.23 1.43
C VAL A 249 -32.17 -9.07 2.36
N ASP A 250 -31.00 -8.82 1.78
CA ASP A 250 -29.82 -8.49 2.56
C ASP A 250 -29.80 -6.99 2.85
N ILE A 251 -29.68 -6.65 4.13
CA ILE A 251 -29.66 -5.29 4.64
C ILE A 251 -28.30 -5.05 5.30
N ALA A 252 -27.46 -4.25 4.66
CA ALA A 252 -26.18 -3.82 5.23
C ALA A 252 -26.25 -2.34 5.64
N VAL A 253 -26.17 -2.08 6.96
CA VAL A 253 -26.06 -0.72 7.51
C VAL A 253 -24.60 -0.27 7.44
N MET A 254 -24.31 0.73 6.61
CA MET A 254 -22.94 1.19 6.38
C MET A 254 -22.55 2.29 7.38
N ALA A 255 -21.37 2.16 8.01
CA ALA A 255 -20.86 3.15 8.96
C ALA A 255 -20.33 4.44 8.28
N SER A 256 -19.90 4.37 7.02
CA SER A 256 -19.66 5.51 6.12
C SER A 256 -19.60 5.01 4.67
N ALA A 257 -19.83 5.89 3.69
CA ALA A 257 -19.73 5.55 2.28
C ALA A 257 -18.24 5.46 1.85
N GLY A 258 -17.74 4.25 1.61
CA GLY A 258 -16.39 3.98 1.12
C GLY A 258 -16.19 2.49 0.83
N THR A 259 -15.47 2.16 -0.24
CA THR A 259 -15.25 0.80 -0.78
C THR A 259 -14.66 -0.16 0.26
N TYR A 260 -15.24 -1.36 0.38
CA TYR A 260 -14.72 -2.42 1.25
C TYR A 260 -13.76 -3.34 0.48
N GLU A 261 -12.53 -3.44 0.96
CA GLU A 261 -11.70 -4.64 0.80
C GLU A 261 -11.91 -5.49 2.07
N ARG A 262 -12.32 -6.76 1.94
CA ARG A 262 -12.70 -7.60 3.10
C ARG A 262 -11.50 -8.12 3.94
N ASN A 263 -10.28 -7.70 3.63
CA ASN A 263 -9.06 -8.18 4.29
C ASN A 263 -8.30 -7.05 4.98
N ARG A 264 -8.98 -6.17 5.70
CA ARG A 264 -8.37 -4.99 6.32
C ARG A 264 -8.02 -5.24 7.77
N PHE A 265 -6.77 -4.96 8.12
CA PHE A 265 -6.33 -4.82 9.51
C PHE A 265 -6.15 -3.33 9.80
N ILE A 266 -6.75 -2.86 10.89
CA ILE A 266 -6.72 -1.44 11.28
C ILE A 266 -6.17 -1.35 12.71
N ASP A 267 -5.13 -0.54 12.87
CA ASP A 267 -4.65 -0.07 14.16
C ASP A 267 -4.60 1.46 14.12
N LEU A 268 -5.50 2.12 14.87
CA LEU A 268 -5.60 3.58 14.90
C LEU A 268 -4.32 4.26 15.41
N ASP A 269 -3.55 3.57 16.26
CA ASP A 269 -2.30 4.07 16.81
C ASP A 269 -1.08 3.62 15.98
N GLY A 270 -1.31 2.77 14.98
CA GLY A 270 -0.31 2.29 14.01
C GLY A 270 0.44 3.43 13.32
N LYS A 271 1.71 3.15 13.01
CA LYS A 271 2.61 4.03 12.23
C LYS A 271 3.32 3.22 11.14
N PHE A 272 2.53 2.47 10.37
CA PHE A 272 3.02 1.46 9.46
C PHE A 272 3.96 2.01 8.38
N ILE A 273 3.71 3.22 7.87
CA ILE A 273 4.54 3.84 6.83
C ILE A 273 5.59 4.76 7.48
N SER A 274 5.14 5.70 8.30
CA SER A 274 5.95 6.84 8.77
C SER A 274 7.03 6.48 9.78
N LYS A 275 6.83 5.41 10.55
CA LYS A 275 7.78 4.98 11.59
C LYS A 275 8.35 3.60 11.29
N ASP A 276 7.48 2.65 10.99
CA ASP A 276 7.85 1.25 10.97
C ASP A 276 8.30 0.80 9.57
N GLY A 277 8.03 1.58 8.52
CA GLY A 277 8.49 1.33 7.15
C GLY A 277 8.11 -0.07 6.67
N ILE A 278 6.85 -0.42 6.87
CA ILE A 278 6.25 -1.70 6.50
C ILE A 278 5.88 -1.64 5.02
N ASN A 279 6.16 -2.73 4.31
CA ASN A 279 5.90 -2.83 2.88
C ASN A 279 4.95 -4.00 2.58
N ALA A 280 4.35 -3.96 1.39
CA ALA A 280 3.72 -5.15 0.83
C ALA A 280 4.74 -6.30 0.76
N GLY A 281 4.32 -7.49 1.20
CA GLY A 281 5.17 -8.66 1.36
C GLY A 281 5.65 -8.92 2.78
N ASP A 282 5.57 -7.95 3.71
CA ASP A 282 5.82 -8.20 5.14
C ASP A 282 4.71 -9.06 5.77
N ILE A 283 4.94 -9.64 6.95
CA ILE A 283 4.02 -10.56 7.60
C ILE A 283 3.39 -9.90 8.83
N LEU A 284 2.06 -9.82 8.87
CA LEU A 284 1.29 -9.55 10.08
C LEU A 284 1.15 -10.84 10.89
N SER A 285 1.63 -10.84 12.14
CA SER A 285 1.50 -11.97 13.06
C SER A 285 0.62 -11.58 14.25
N ILE A 286 -0.58 -12.15 14.32
CA ILE A 286 -1.55 -11.91 15.39
C ILE A 286 -1.43 -13.02 16.43
N GLU A 287 -1.30 -12.65 17.70
CA GLU A 287 -1.00 -13.55 18.82
C GLU A 287 -2.24 -14.00 19.58
N THR A 288 -3.33 -13.23 19.52
CA THR A 288 -4.57 -13.47 20.27
C THR A 288 -5.81 -13.41 19.37
N GLY A 289 -6.93 -14.01 19.81
CA GLY A 289 -8.20 -14.03 19.05
C GLY A 289 -8.37 -15.24 18.12
N ALA A 290 -9.56 -15.38 17.51
CA ALA A 290 -9.80 -16.37 16.46
C ALA A 290 -9.09 -16.00 15.15
N ALA A 291 -8.67 -14.73 14.99
CA ALA A 291 -7.77 -14.26 13.94
C ALA A 291 -6.28 -14.44 14.30
N ALA A 292 -5.92 -15.20 15.34
CA ALA A 292 -4.52 -15.50 15.63
C ALA A 292 -3.87 -16.31 14.49
N GLY A 293 -2.71 -15.87 14.01
CA GLY A 293 -2.07 -16.45 12.84
C GLY A 293 -1.05 -15.52 12.18
N ARG A 294 -0.47 -15.97 11.07
CA ARG A 294 0.48 -15.20 10.25
C ARG A 294 -0.13 -14.95 8.89
N TYR A 295 -0.11 -13.71 8.43
CA TYR A 295 -0.77 -13.25 7.22
C TYR A 295 0.18 -12.38 6.41
N ASN A 296 0.21 -12.55 5.09
CA ASN A 296 1.03 -11.67 4.25
C ASN A 296 0.29 -10.35 4.04
N ILE A 297 1.01 -9.26 4.19
CA ILE A 297 0.51 -7.92 3.90
C ILE A 297 0.57 -7.73 2.38
N VAL A 298 -0.58 -7.63 1.74
CA VAL A 298 -0.69 -7.42 0.28
C VAL A 298 -0.50 -5.95 -0.06
N LEU A 299 -1.01 -5.05 0.79
CA LEU A 299 -0.95 -3.61 0.56
C LEU A 299 -0.91 -2.87 1.90
N VAL A 300 -0.08 -1.83 1.98
CA VAL A 300 -0.09 -0.86 3.08
C VAL A 300 -0.84 0.37 2.60
N LYS A 301 -2.06 0.57 3.12
CA LYS A 301 -2.97 1.61 2.59
C LYS A 301 -2.74 2.96 3.27
N SER A 302 -2.41 2.93 4.55
CA SER A 302 -2.07 4.12 5.33
C SER A 302 -1.23 3.73 6.56
N ASP A 303 -0.86 4.72 7.39
CA ASP A 303 -0.16 4.50 8.65
C ASP A 303 -0.92 3.60 9.64
N SER A 304 -2.24 3.54 9.54
CA SER A 304 -3.10 2.79 10.46
C SER A 304 -3.79 1.60 9.80
N GLU A 305 -3.47 1.30 8.54
CA GLU A 305 -4.24 0.33 7.77
C GLU A 305 -3.42 -0.53 6.82
N LEU A 306 -3.63 -1.83 6.94
CA LEU A 306 -3.06 -2.88 6.11
C LEU A 306 -4.16 -3.68 5.41
N VAL A 307 -3.85 -4.18 4.22
CA VAL A 307 -4.63 -5.21 3.53
C VAL A 307 -3.82 -6.50 3.54
N ILE A 308 -4.42 -7.59 3.98
CA ILE A 308 -3.76 -8.90 4.08
C ILE A 308 -4.30 -9.89 3.04
N ASP A 309 -3.56 -10.99 2.83
CA ASP A 309 -3.87 -12.04 1.86
C ASP A 309 -5.02 -12.96 2.27
N THR A 310 -5.43 -12.89 3.53
CA THR A 310 -6.41 -13.81 4.13
C THR A 310 -7.69 -13.08 4.52
N LEU A 311 -8.82 -13.71 4.22
CA LEU A 311 -10.14 -13.24 4.60
C LEU A 311 -10.50 -13.70 6.02
N TRP A 312 -10.81 -12.77 6.91
CA TRP A 312 -11.36 -13.10 8.23
C TRP A 312 -12.88 -13.19 8.17
N THR A 313 -13.43 -14.27 8.73
CA THR A 313 -14.88 -14.51 8.80
C THR A 313 -15.52 -13.88 10.04
N THR A 314 -14.71 -13.42 10.99
CA THR A 314 -15.15 -12.91 12.29
C THR A 314 -14.52 -11.54 12.52
N PHE A 315 -15.32 -10.58 12.96
CA PHE A 315 -14.81 -9.28 13.39
C PHE A 315 -14.29 -9.39 14.83
N GLU A 316 -13.03 -9.05 15.04
CA GLU A 316 -12.37 -9.06 16.35
C GLU A 316 -11.66 -7.73 16.61
N ALA A 317 -11.56 -7.34 17.88
CA ALA A 317 -10.90 -6.12 18.32
C ALA A 317 -9.99 -6.42 19.52
N ASN A 318 -9.09 -5.48 19.84
CA ASN A 318 -8.09 -5.63 20.92
C ASN A 318 -7.14 -6.81 20.73
N LEU A 319 -6.73 -7.04 19.49
CA LEU A 319 -5.78 -8.09 19.11
C LEU A 319 -4.35 -7.66 19.49
N THR A 320 -3.57 -8.59 20.03
CA THR A 320 -2.12 -8.42 20.18
C THR A 320 -1.46 -8.89 18.89
N TYR A 321 -0.58 -8.09 18.31
CA TYR A 321 0.06 -8.42 17.05
C TYR A 321 1.50 -7.90 16.99
N GLN A 322 2.27 -8.45 16.06
CA GLN A 322 3.59 -7.99 15.68
C GLN A 322 3.72 -8.05 14.14
N ILE A 323 4.55 -7.19 13.57
CA ILE A 323 4.83 -7.21 12.13
C ILE A 323 6.25 -7.73 11.91
N VAL A 324 6.34 -8.87 11.25
CA VAL A 324 7.59 -9.53 10.90
C VAL A 324 7.94 -9.11 9.48
N LYS A 325 8.96 -8.26 9.34
CA LYS A 325 9.44 -7.87 8.01
C LYS A 325 9.98 -9.09 7.27
N THR A 326 9.65 -9.20 6.00
CA THR A 326 10.16 -10.29 5.17
C THR A 326 11.67 -10.17 5.00
N ASP A 327 12.34 -11.32 4.90
CA ASP A 327 13.79 -11.37 4.73
C ASP A 327 14.19 -10.58 3.49
N LEU A 328 14.74 -9.38 3.72
CA LEU A 328 15.30 -8.54 2.66
C LEU A 328 16.29 -9.36 1.82
N THR A 329 16.15 -9.29 0.51
CA THR A 329 17.13 -9.86 -0.42
C THR A 329 18.51 -9.25 -0.17
N LYS A 330 19.58 -9.90 -0.62
CA LYS A 330 20.93 -9.36 -0.44
C LYS A 330 21.10 -7.98 -1.11
N ASP A 331 20.38 -7.73 -2.20
CA ASP A 331 20.37 -6.45 -2.89
C ASP A 331 19.66 -5.38 -2.05
N GLU A 332 18.45 -5.65 -1.57
CA GLU A 332 17.71 -4.72 -0.69
C GLU A 332 18.44 -4.47 0.64
N ARG A 333 19.12 -5.48 1.22
CA ARG A 333 19.97 -5.28 2.40
C ARG A 333 21.15 -4.36 2.11
N ALA A 334 21.79 -4.50 0.95
CA ALA A 334 22.88 -3.63 0.55
C ALA A 334 22.41 -2.18 0.37
N GLU A 335 21.24 -1.99 -0.23
CA GLU A 335 20.58 -0.68 -0.36
C GLU A 335 20.18 -0.10 1.00
N MET A 336 19.68 -0.93 1.92
CA MET A 336 19.37 -0.51 3.29
C MET A 336 20.64 -0.01 4.01
N TYR A 337 21.76 -0.73 3.93
CA TYR A 337 23.04 -0.27 4.48
C TYR A 337 23.54 1.01 3.80
N ALA A 338 23.39 1.13 2.48
CA ALA A 338 23.69 2.36 1.77
C ALA A 338 22.84 3.54 2.27
N ALA A 339 21.54 3.32 2.48
CA ALA A 339 20.61 4.31 3.00
C ALA A 339 20.94 4.74 4.44
N TYR A 340 21.40 3.83 5.31
CA TYR A 340 21.85 4.20 6.65
C TYR A 340 23.03 5.18 6.62
N GLY A 341 24.05 4.91 5.80
CA GLY A 341 25.16 5.83 5.62
C GLY A 341 24.67 7.18 5.07
N ALA A 342 23.89 7.15 3.99
CA ALA A 342 23.40 8.35 3.31
C ALA A 342 22.49 9.21 4.21
N GLY A 343 21.72 8.59 5.11
CA GLY A 343 20.80 9.28 6.01
C GLY A 343 21.47 10.28 6.96
N PHE A 344 22.76 10.09 7.28
CA PHE A 344 23.52 11.05 8.10
C PHE A 344 24.07 12.22 7.30
N GLY A 345 24.50 12.00 6.04
CA GLY A 345 24.91 13.03 5.09
C GLY A 345 26.04 13.97 5.54
N THR A 346 26.86 13.59 6.52
CA THR A 346 27.80 14.51 7.18
C THR A 346 29.23 14.01 7.15
N ARG A 347 30.16 14.89 6.75
CA ARG A 347 31.60 14.57 6.74
C ARG A 347 32.17 14.26 8.13
N ARG A 348 31.43 14.60 9.19
CA ARG A 348 31.83 14.42 10.59
C ARG A 348 31.45 13.06 11.17
N MET A 349 30.73 12.25 10.42
CA MET A 349 30.28 10.94 10.87
C MET A 349 30.79 9.86 9.93
N VAL A 350 31.23 8.77 10.53
CA VAL A 350 31.67 7.56 9.84
C VAL A 350 30.75 6.44 10.27
N HIS A 351 30.05 5.85 9.30
CA HIS A 351 29.21 4.69 9.56
C HIS A 351 29.98 3.42 9.21
N VAL A 352 30.35 2.64 10.22
CA VAL A 352 31.18 1.45 10.06
C VAL A 352 30.30 0.24 9.74
N MET A 353 30.51 -0.34 8.57
CA MET A 353 29.83 -1.56 8.13
C MET A 353 30.68 -2.77 8.52
N ALA A 354 30.41 -3.29 9.72
CA ALA A 354 30.90 -4.56 10.23
C ALA A 354 29.97 -5.04 11.34
N PRO A 355 28.81 -5.66 11.03
CA PRO A 355 27.77 -5.92 12.03
C PRO A 355 28.24 -6.76 13.22
N ILE A 356 29.11 -7.74 12.95
CA ILE A 356 29.68 -8.64 13.95
C ILE A 356 31.16 -8.84 13.62
N VAL A 357 31.99 -8.82 14.67
CA VAL A 357 33.43 -9.04 14.59
C VAL A 357 33.84 -10.19 15.49
N GLY A 358 34.87 -10.92 15.08
CA GLY A 358 35.42 -12.06 15.79
C GLY A 358 36.81 -11.75 16.33
N LEU A 359 37.02 -12.07 17.61
CA LEU A 359 38.29 -11.94 18.32
C LEU A 359 38.75 -13.31 18.81
N VAL A 360 40.06 -13.50 18.93
CA VAL A 360 40.64 -14.70 19.51
C VAL A 360 41.50 -14.28 20.69
N GLU A 361 40.98 -14.44 21.91
CA GLU A 361 41.71 -14.07 23.13
C GLU A 361 42.70 -15.17 23.58
N ASP A 362 42.28 -16.44 23.53
CA ASP A 362 43.06 -17.59 24.02
C ASP A 362 43.88 -18.31 22.93
N GLY A 363 44.03 -17.71 21.75
CA GLY A 363 44.68 -18.33 20.59
C GLY A 363 43.90 -19.49 19.94
N VAL A 364 42.77 -19.92 20.51
CA VAL A 364 42.00 -21.09 20.07
C VAL A 364 40.51 -20.78 19.88
N ASN A 365 39.88 -20.07 20.82
CA ASN A 365 38.44 -19.81 20.78
C ASN A 365 38.14 -18.48 20.07
N LEU A 366 37.23 -18.52 19.10
CA LEU A 366 36.72 -17.33 18.42
C LEU A 366 35.50 -16.80 19.16
N GLU A 367 35.65 -15.66 19.82
CA GLU A 367 34.54 -14.94 20.44
C GLU A 367 33.94 -13.94 19.45
N THR A 368 32.60 -13.95 19.32
CA THR A 368 31.87 -13.02 18.46
C THR A 368 31.41 -11.82 19.27
N LEU A 369 31.86 -10.63 18.90
CA LEU A 369 31.45 -9.36 19.48
C LEU A 369 30.61 -8.53 18.49
N PRO A 370 29.75 -7.64 19.00
CA PRO A 370 29.04 -6.68 18.16
C PRO A 370 29.95 -5.73 17.37
N GLY A 371 29.45 -5.21 16.26
CA GLY A 371 30.17 -4.34 15.34
C GLY A 371 30.71 -3.03 15.92
N TYR A 372 30.12 -2.50 16.98
CA TYR A 372 30.59 -1.24 17.59
C TYR A 372 32.02 -1.35 18.17
N TYR A 373 32.53 -2.56 18.43
CA TYR A 373 33.93 -2.77 18.80
C TYR A 373 34.89 -2.43 17.64
N ALA A 374 34.46 -2.63 16.39
CA ALA A 374 35.22 -2.20 15.21
C ALA A 374 35.34 -0.66 15.16
N CYS A 375 34.32 0.07 15.61
CA CYS A 375 34.36 1.53 15.68
C CYS A 375 35.44 2.01 16.67
N VAL A 376 35.61 1.32 17.80
CA VAL A 376 36.68 1.65 18.77
C VAL A 376 38.06 1.48 18.13
N MET A 377 38.26 0.38 17.40
CA MET A 377 39.52 0.13 16.70
C MET A 377 39.80 1.21 15.65
N ILE A 378 38.82 1.58 14.83
CA ILE A 378 38.97 2.66 13.85
C ILE A 378 39.27 3.99 14.55
N GLY A 379 38.65 4.27 15.69
CA GLY A 379 38.99 5.43 16.52
C GLY A 379 40.45 5.44 16.99
N ALA A 380 40.97 4.28 17.43
CA ALA A 380 42.36 4.13 17.83
C ALA A 380 43.33 4.31 16.64
N TYR A 381 43.00 3.76 15.46
CA TYR A 381 43.75 4.02 14.22
C TYR A 381 43.74 5.50 13.85
N ALA A 382 42.58 6.16 13.96
CA ALA A 382 42.46 7.58 13.67
C ALA A 382 43.23 8.46 14.65
N GLN A 383 43.57 7.96 15.84
CA GLN A 383 44.42 8.67 16.81
C GLN A 383 45.90 8.42 16.58
N SER A 384 46.30 7.18 16.26
CA SER A 384 47.71 6.78 16.18
C SER A 384 48.38 7.15 14.85
N MET A 385 47.58 7.32 13.79
CA MET A 385 48.09 7.61 12.45
C MET A 385 48.11 9.09 12.13
N ALA A 386 49.06 9.50 11.28
CA ALA A 386 49.07 10.84 10.71
C ALA A 386 47.71 11.15 10.02
N PRO A 387 47.18 12.39 10.14
CA PRO A 387 45.85 12.74 9.64
C PRO A 387 45.64 12.49 8.15
N GLN A 388 46.68 12.73 7.34
CA GLN A 388 46.68 12.58 5.88
C GLN A 388 46.77 11.12 5.42
N ASN A 389 47.14 10.19 6.31
CA ASN A 389 47.31 8.80 5.93
C ASN A 389 45.95 8.15 5.63
N GLY A 390 45.81 7.65 4.41
CA GLY A 390 44.66 6.85 4.00
C GLY A 390 44.63 5.49 4.70
N MET A 391 43.42 5.04 5.02
CA MET A 391 43.17 3.74 5.64
C MET A 391 42.68 2.69 4.63
N THR A 392 42.41 3.05 3.38
CA THR A 392 42.03 2.08 2.33
C THR A 392 43.10 1.00 2.20
N ASN A 393 42.68 -0.27 2.18
CA ASN A 393 43.52 -1.48 2.15
C ASN A 393 44.42 -1.69 3.38
N MET A 394 44.16 -0.98 4.48
CA MET A 394 44.90 -1.20 5.72
C MET A 394 44.40 -2.44 6.46
N SER A 395 45.33 -3.32 6.81
CA SER A 395 45.04 -4.47 7.68
C SER A 395 44.66 -3.99 9.09
N MET A 396 43.55 -4.52 9.59
CA MET A 396 43.03 -4.19 10.91
C MET A 396 43.47 -5.27 11.90
N THR A 397 44.52 -4.97 12.67
CA THR A 397 45.02 -5.85 13.73
C THR A 397 44.06 -5.84 14.91
N GLY A 398 44.00 -6.93 15.67
CA GLY A 398 43.11 -7.08 16.81
C GLY A 398 41.78 -7.73 16.47
N ILE A 399 41.28 -7.61 15.24
CA ILE A 399 40.08 -8.33 14.80
C ILE A 399 40.51 -9.52 13.93
N THR A 400 40.16 -10.73 14.33
CA THR A 400 40.53 -11.96 13.61
C THR A 400 39.58 -12.24 12.47
N ARG A 401 38.29 -11.95 12.65
CA ARG A 401 37.26 -12.26 11.66
C ARG A 401 36.20 -11.16 11.58
N VAL A 402 35.61 -10.98 10.41
CA VAL A 402 34.38 -10.19 10.25
C VAL A 402 33.29 -11.05 9.65
N PHE A 403 32.06 -10.84 10.09
CA PHE A 403 30.89 -11.60 9.65
C PHE A 403 29.87 -10.68 9.00
N PHE A 404 29.07 -11.24 8.11
CA PHE A 404 28.04 -10.51 7.35
C PHE A 404 28.61 -9.35 6.52
N THR A 405 29.85 -9.51 6.04
CA THR A 405 30.53 -8.56 5.15
C THR A 405 30.91 -9.30 3.87
N SER A 406 32.18 -9.64 3.67
CA SER A 406 32.68 -10.36 2.48
C SER A 406 32.20 -11.81 2.37
N ASP A 407 31.83 -12.43 3.49
CA ASP A 407 31.27 -13.79 3.54
C ASP A 407 29.78 -13.84 3.12
N TYR A 408 29.09 -12.71 3.17
CA TYR A 408 27.67 -12.60 2.85
C TYR A 408 27.39 -11.81 1.57
N PHE A 409 28.07 -10.67 1.38
CA PHE A 409 27.89 -9.76 0.27
C PHE A 409 28.89 -10.01 -0.86
N LEU A 410 28.40 -9.94 -2.11
CA LEU A 410 29.23 -9.91 -3.30
C LEU A 410 29.88 -8.53 -3.45
N GLU A 411 30.93 -8.43 -4.26
CA GLU A 411 31.60 -7.16 -4.55
C GLU A 411 30.64 -6.08 -5.08
N ARG A 412 29.67 -6.47 -5.92
CA ARG A 412 28.62 -5.56 -6.40
C ARG A 412 27.80 -4.95 -5.26
N HIS A 413 27.47 -5.73 -4.24
CA HIS A 413 26.73 -5.25 -3.07
C HIS A 413 27.61 -4.34 -2.20
N LEU A 414 28.89 -4.68 -2.02
CA LEU A 414 29.83 -3.82 -1.29
C LEU A 414 30.06 -2.48 -2.00
N ASN A 415 29.96 -2.44 -3.33
CA ASN A 415 29.93 -1.19 -4.10
C ASN A 415 28.68 -0.37 -3.83
N THR A 416 27.49 -1.00 -3.79
CA THR A 416 26.24 -0.33 -3.40
C THR A 416 26.33 0.25 -1.99
N ILE A 417 26.83 -0.54 -1.03
CA ILE A 417 27.03 -0.09 0.35
C ILE A 417 28.01 1.09 0.40
N ALA A 418 29.13 1.02 -0.32
CA ALA A 418 30.11 2.09 -0.38
C ALA A 418 29.55 3.38 -1.01
N ALA A 419 28.65 3.26 -2.00
CA ALA A 419 28.00 4.41 -2.63
C ALA A 419 27.18 5.25 -1.63
N GLY A 420 26.70 4.64 -0.54
CA GLY A 420 26.04 5.32 0.57
C GLY A 420 26.97 5.98 1.60
N GLY A 421 28.29 6.00 1.40
CA GLY A 421 29.23 6.61 2.35
C GLY A 421 29.52 5.75 3.58
N ASN A 422 29.47 4.42 3.41
CA ASN A 422 29.79 3.47 4.46
C ASN A 422 31.29 3.15 4.50
N PHE A 423 31.85 3.11 5.71
CA PHE A 423 33.20 2.66 5.98
C PHE A 423 33.20 1.14 6.12
N ILE A 424 33.72 0.45 5.10
CA ILE A 424 33.55 -1.00 4.97
C ILE A 424 34.81 -1.71 5.47
N ILE A 425 34.63 -2.68 6.35
CA ILE A 425 35.65 -3.68 6.67
C ILE A 425 35.33 -4.96 5.90
N ALA A 426 36.34 -5.53 5.27
CA ALA A 426 36.22 -6.71 4.43
C ALA A 426 37.27 -7.76 4.80
N GLN A 427 36.97 -9.02 4.49
CA GLN A 427 37.86 -10.15 4.69
C GLN A 427 37.60 -11.17 3.57
N PRO A 428 38.44 -11.23 2.52
CA PRO A 428 38.20 -12.06 1.34
C PRO A 428 38.05 -13.55 1.65
N ASN A 429 38.79 -14.03 2.65
CA ASN A 429 38.62 -15.37 3.19
C ASN A 429 38.94 -15.42 4.69
N VAL A 430 38.45 -16.44 5.37
CA VAL A 430 38.54 -16.59 6.84
C VAL A 430 39.98 -16.67 7.38
N TRP A 431 40.98 -16.88 6.54
CA TRP A 431 42.40 -17.00 6.92
C TRP A 431 43.19 -15.71 6.70
N THR A 432 42.63 -14.75 5.96
CA THR A 432 43.25 -13.43 5.74
C THR A 432 42.91 -12.48 6.85
N GLN A 433 43.81 -11.56 7.20
CA GLN A 433 43.50 -10.49 8.14
C GLN A 433 42.38 -9.60 7.57
N PRO A 434 41.34 -9.25 8.35
CA PRO A 434 40.39 -8.23 7.96
C PRO A 434 41.10 -6.92 7.62
N PHE A 435 40.62 -6.22 6.60
CA PHE A 435 41.17 -4.94 6.18
C PHE A 435 40.06 -3.94 5.87
N ILE A 436 40.43 -2.67 5.85
CA ILE A 436 39.52 -1.57 5.53
C ILE A 436 39.39 -1.50 4.01
N ARG A 437 38.23 -1.88 3.47
CA ARG A 437 37.99 -1.87 2.03
C ARG A 437 37.96 -0.45 1.48
N HIS A 438 37.18 0.43 2.10
CA HIS A 438 37.09 1.85 1.75
C HIS A 438 36.89 2.68 3.02
N GLN A 439 37.63 3.77 3.13
CA GLN A 439 37.55 4.72 4.24
C GLN A 439 36.67 5.94 3.92
N LEU A 440 35.36 5.74 3.97
CA LEU A 440 34.40 6.79 3.62
C LEU A 440 33.78 7.44 4.86
N THR A 441 33.42 8.70 4.72
CA THR A 441 32.44 9.38 5.59
C THR A 441 31.05 9.28 4.97
N THR A 442 30.04 9.69 5.72
CA THR A 442 28.65 9.66 5.24
C THR A 442 28.31 10.80 4.27
N ASN A 443 29.20 11.77 4.04
CA ASN A 443 28.99 12.81 3.03
C ASN A 443 29.65 12.43 1.70
N MET A 444 28.82 12.20 0.69
CA MET A 444 29.27 11.76 -0.64
C MET A 444 29.35 12.90 -1.67
N ASP A 445 29.12 14.17 -1.28
CA ASP A 445 28.98 15.31 -2.21
C ASP A 445 30.26 15.62 -3.00
N SER A 446 31.42 15.51 -2.34
CA SER A 446 32.73 15.77 -2.94
C SER A 446 33.77 14.81 -2.37
N ILE A 447 34.85 14.58 -3.10
CA ILE A 447 35.90 13.63 -2.71
C ILE A 447 36.56 14.06 -1.38
N GLU A 448 36.76 15.36 -1.19
CA GLU A 448 37.38 15.96 -0.01
C GLU A 448 36.52 15.78 1.26
N LYS A 449 35.20 15.71 1.10
CA LYS A 449 34.27 15.43 2.20
C LYS A 449 34.04 13.93 2.41
N ARG A 450 34.12 13.17 1.33
CA ARG A 450 33.89 11.72 1.29
C ARG A 450 35.03 10.93 1.92
N GLU A 451 36.27 11.27 1.62
CA GLU A 451 37.42 10.51 2.08
C GLU A 451 37.75 10.87 3.53
N PHE A 452 37.79 9.85 4.40
CA PHE A 452 38.01 10.07 5.84
C PHE A 452 39.37 10.72 6.14
N SER A 453 40.42 10.35 5.41
CA SER A 453 41.76 10.97 5.54
C SER A 453 41.76 12.45 5.18
N CYS A 454 41.02 12.86 4.13
CA CYS A 454 40.92 14.27 3.73
C CYS A 454 40.24 15.11 4.82
N VAL A 455 39.15 14.60 5.40
CA VAL A 455 38.44 15.29 6.48
C VAL A 455 39.32 15.41 7.72
N ARG A 456 40.02 14.33 8.10
CA ARG A 456 40.94 14.34 9.24
C ARG A 456 42.07 15.34 9.05
N ALA A 457 42.70 15.39 7.88
CA ALA A 457 43.74 16.35 7.56
C ALA A 457 43.23 17.80 7.66
N LEU A 458 42.08 18.09 7.03
CA LEU A 458 41.46 19.42 7.10
C LEU A 458 41.14 19.85 8.53
N ASP A 459 40.61 18.93 9.34
CA ASP A 459 40.26 19.19 10.73
C ASP A 459 41.46 19.42 11.62
N TYR A 460 42.52 18.65 11.39
CA TYR A 460 43.79 18.81 12.06
C TYR A 460 44.38 20.19 11.75
N MET A 461 44.44 20.58 10.47
CA MET A 461 44.91 21.90 10.06
C MET A 461 44.07 23.02 10.67
N ALA A 462 42.74 22.88 10.68
CA ALA A 462 41.86 23.88 11.27
C ALA A 462 42.04 24.01 12.80
N LYS A 463 42.32 22.92 13.52
CA LYS A 463 42.66 22.97 14.95
C LYS A 463 44.03 23.61 15.17
N MET A 464 45.04 23.18 14.42
CA MET A 464 46.39 23.74 14.49
C MET A 464 46.40 25.25 14.20
N GLY A 465 45.63 25.71 13.21
CA GLY A 465 45.50 27.12 12.92
C GLY A 465 44.86 27.90 14.08
N ARG A 466 43.77 27.38 14.66
CA ARG A 466 43.14 28.01 15.84
C ARG A 466 44.09 28.09 17.03
N ASP A 467 44.86 27.04 17.29
CA ASP A 467 45.82 27.01 18.39
C ASP A 467 47.02 27.94 18.13
N THR A 468 47.43 28.09 16.87
CA THR A 468 48.49 29.02 16.45
C THR A 468 48.08 30.48 16.67
N TYR A 469 46.82 30.85 16.41
CA TYR A 469 46.33 32.22 16.58
C TYR A 469 45.78 32.52 17.98
N ARG A 470 45.46 31.51 18.80
CA ARG A 470 44.91 31.69 20.15
C ARG A 470 45.74 32.62 21.05
N PRO A 471 47.09 32.60 21.04
CA PRO A 471 47.90 33.47 21.90
C PRO A 471 47.72 34.98 21.67
N TYR A 472 47.24 35.39 20.49
CA TYR A 472 47.08 36.81 20.14
C TYR A 472 45.75 37.39 20.61
N ILE A 473 44.73 36.55 20.83
CA ILE A 473 43.39 36.97 21.20
C ILE A 473 43.41 37.61 22.60
N GLY A 474 42.92 38.86 22.69
CA GLY A 474 42.80 39.61 23.95
C GLY A 474 44.10 40.17 24.53
N LYS A 475 45.26 39.92 23.89
CA LYS A 475 46.56 40.45 24.32
C LYS A 475 47.10 41.56 23.42
N TYR A 476 46.75 41.52 22.14
CA TYR A 476 47.22 42.47 21.13
C TYR A 476 46.10 43.43 20.73
N LEU A 477 46.47 44.66 20.37
CA LEU A 477 45.58 45.63 19.76
C LEU A 477 45.57 45.44 18.24
N ILE A 478 44.43 45.66 17.60
CA ILE A 478 44.32 45.57 16.13
C ILE A 478 44.94 46.84 15.53
N ASN A 479 46.21 46.74 15.14
CA ASN A 479 47.00 47.78 14.48
C ASN A 479 47.87 47.17 13.35
N GLU A 480 48.53 48.02 12.55
CA GLU A 480 49.32 47.58 11.39
C GLU A 480 50.45 46.60 11.76
N GLU A 481 51.10 46.81 12.90
CA GLU A 481 52.17 45.94 13.40
C GLU A 481 51.65 44.53 13.74
N THR A 482 50.52 44.45 14.45
CA THR A 482 49.88 43.18 14.78
C THR A 482 49.38 42.47 13.52
N MET A 483 48.80 43.21 12.56
CA MET A 483 48.36 42.63 11.28
C MET A 483 49.52 42.06 10.47
N THR A 484 50.67 42.76 10.44
CA THR A 484 51.89 42.27 9.79
C THR A 484 52.42 41.01 10.48
N THR A 485 52.37 40.98 11.81
CA THR A 485 52.75 39.79 12.60
C THR A 485 51.84 38.60 12.27
N LEU A 486 50.52 38.80 12.27
CA LEU A 486 49.54 37.74 11.94
C LEU A 486 49.70 37.23 10.50
N TYR A 487 50.06 38.11 9.56
CA TYR A 487 50.38 37.73 8.19
C TYR A 487 51.61 36.82 8.11
N SER A 488 52.70 37.19 8.80
CA SER A 488 53.92 36.37 8.89
C SER A 488 53.65 35.00 9.53
N VAL A 489 52.85 34.97 10.60
CA VAL A 489 52.40 33.74 11.26
C VAL A 489 51.56 32.88 10.31
N GLY A 490 50.67 33.48 9.53
CA GLY A 490 49.84 32.76 8.55
C GLY A 490 50.65 32.12 7.43
N ASN A 491 51.64 32.82 6.89
CA ASN A 491 52.55 32.24 5.90
C ASN A 491 53.40 31.10 6.50
N SER A 492 53.89 31.28 7.72
CA SER A 492 54.65 30.24 8.43
C SER A 492 53.79 28.99 8.70
N LEU A 493 52.51 29.19 9.03
CA LEU A 493 51.54 28.11 9.21
C LEU A 493 51.25 27.39 7.90
N ALA A 494 51.10 28.12 6.79
CA ALA A 494 50.91 27.52 5.45
C ALA A 494 52.10 26.67 5.05
N ALA A 495 53.32 27.19 5.23
CA ALA A 495 54.56 26.46 4.98
C ALA A 495 54.63 25.17 5.80
N ARG A 496 54.29 25.27 7.10
CA ARG A 496 54.25 24.10 7.98
C ARG A 496 53.26 23.03 7.53
N TRP A 497 52.07 23.40 7.03
CA TRP A 497 51.11 22.43 6.49
C TRP A 497 51.65 21.67 5.28
N MET A 498 52.43 22.34 4.43
CA MET A 498 53.08 21.71 3.28
C MET A 498 54.26 20.83 3.73
N ASP A 499 55.09 21.29 4.66
CA ASP A 499 56.25 20.54 5.17
C ASP A 499 55.84 19.24 5.89
N GLU A 500 54.72 19.27 6.63
CA GLU A 500 54.16 18.09 7.29
C GLU A 500 53.36 17.18 6.32
N GLY A 501 53.21 17.57 5.05
CA GLY A 501 52.45 16.82 4.03
C GLY A 501 50.95 16.78 4.27
N LEU A 502 50.40 17.74 5.01
CA LEU A 502 48.96 17.87 5.29
C LEU A 502 48.19 18.51 4.13
N ALA A 503 48.89 19.33 3.33
CA ALA A 503 48.38 19.98 2.12
C ALA A 503 49.42 19.87 1.01
N ASN A 504 48.98 19.66 -0.23
CA ASN A 504 49.83 19.74 -1.42
C ASN A 504 50.22 21.20 -1.69
N GLN A 505 49.28 22.12 -1.46
CA GLN A 505 49.48 23.56 -1.57
C GLN A 505 48.69 24.26 -0.46
N ALA A 506 49.29 25.28 0.14
CA ALA A 506 48.63 26.14 1.11
C ALA A 506 49.13 27.57 0.99
N THR A 507 48.22 28.53 0.88
CA THR A 507 48.56 29.95 0.78
C THR A 507 47.60 30.81 1.60
N LEU A 508 48.14 31.86 2.24
CA LEU A 508 47.32 32.90 2.86
C LEU A 508 46.75 33.81 1.76
N GLU A 509 45.43 33.80 1.61
CA GLU A 509 44.73 34.56 0.58
C GLU A 509 44.50 36.00 1.02
N GLN A 510 43.88 36.18 2.19
CA GLN A 510 43.57 37.50 2.72
C GLN A 510 43.58 37.50 4.25
N ILE A 511 43.94 38.65 4.80
CA ILE A 511 43.79 38.99 6.20
C ILE A 511 43.21 40.40 6.31
N TYR A 512 42.11 40.55 7.03
CA TYR A 512 41.45 41.85 7.19
C TYR A 512 40.63 41.91 8.48
N VAL A 513 40.29 43.12 8.91
CA VAL A 513 39.42 43.35 10.08
C VAL A 513 37.97 43.20 9.65
N ASP A 514 37.17 42.48 10.42
CA ASP A 514 35.75 42.28 10.12
C ASP A 514 35.03 43.66 10.05
N PRO A 515 34.35 43.97 8.94
CA PRO A 515 33.71 45.28 8.74
C PRO A 515 32.54 45.52 9.71
N THR A 516 31.96 44.46 10.25
CA THR A 516 30.83 44.50 11.19
C THR A 516 31.29 44.46 12.66
N GLN A 517 32.37 43.72 12.94
CA GLN A 517 32.93 43.54 14.28
C GLN A 517 34.40 43.97 14.30
N LYS A 518 34.66 45.26 14.57
CA LYS A 518 36.01 45.85 14.47
C LYS A 518 37.05 45.24 15.42
N ASP A 519 36.64 44.43 16.39
CA ASP A 519 37.45 43.67 17.33
C ASP A 519 37.81 42.25 16.82
N ARG A 520 37.43 41.91 15.58
CA ARG A 520 37.69 40.61 14.96
C ARG A 520 38.59 40.76 13.73
N VAL A 521 39.55 39.84 13.59
CA VAL A 521 40.36 39.65 12.38
C VAL A 521 39.93 38.37 11.67
N ILE A 522 39.72 38.45 10.37
CA ILE A 522 39.40 37.33 9.48
C ILE A 522 40.66 36.95 8.72
N ILE A 523 40.99 35.65 8.73
CA ILE A 523 42.15 35.07 8.05
C ILE A 523 41.62 33.99 7.12
N CYS A 524 41.87 34.14 5.82
CA CYS A 524 41.43 33.20 4.79
C CYS A 524 42.65 32.48 4.19
N MET A 525 42.60 31.16 4.21
CA MET A 525 43.62 30.28 3.65
C MET A 525 43.01 29.50 2.49
N ILE A 526 43.74 29.41 1.39
CA ILE A 526 43.43 28.47 0.30
C ILE A 526 44.28 27.22 0.52
N LEU A 527 43.65 26.06 0.40
CA LEU A 527 44.25 24.76 0.68
C LEU A 527 43.94 23.77 -0.44
N GLU A 528 44.95 23.02 -0.87
CA GLU A 528 44.81 21.84 -1.72
C GLU A 528 45.17 20.60 -0.88
N LEU A 529 44.18 19.74 -0.64
CA LEU A 529 44.37 18.54 0.20
C LEU A 529 44.96 17.38 -0.61
N PRO A 530 45.83 16.55 -0.01
CA PRO A 530 46.20 15.27 -0.61
C PRO A 530 44.99 14.33 -0.67
N ILE A 531 44.70 13.78 -1.84
CA ILE A 531 43.60 12.84 -2.07
C ILE A 531 44.14 11.39 -2.04
N PRO A 532 43.49 10.44 -1.35
CA PRO A 532 43.95 9.06 -1.29
C PRO A 532 43.90 8.38 -2.68
N LEU A 533 44.93 7.58 -2.97
CA LEU A 533 45.04 6.82 -4.20
C LEU A 533 44.22 5.52 -4.12
N ASN A 534 42.92 5.61 -4.41
CA ASN A 534 42.02 4.46 -4.32
C ASN A 534 42.11 3.50 -5.52
N TYR A 535 42.47 3.99 -6.71
CA TYR A 535 42.49 3.19 -7.94
C TYR A 535 43.75 3.45 -8.77
N ILE A 536 44.35 2.38 -9.30
CA ILE A 536 45.44 2.44 -10.28
C ILE A 536 45.04 1.61 -11.48
N LYS A 537 44.94 2.23 -12.65
CA LYS A 537 44.73 1.53 -13.92
C LYS A 537 46.08 1.31 -14.60
N LEU A 538 46.58 0.08 -14.58
CA LEU A 538 47.77 -0.32 -15.34
C LEU A 538 47.35 -0.87 -16.71
N VAL A 539 47.88 -0.28 -17.78
CA VAL A 539 47.69 -0.77 -19.15
C VAL A 539 49.03 -1.25 -19.68
N LEU A 540 49.13 -2.55 -19.97
CA LEU A 540 50.31 -3.17 -20.58
C LEU A 540 50.03 -3.35 -22.06
N TYR A 541 50.91 -2.83 -22.90
CA TYR A 541 50.92 -3.09 -24.34
C TYR A 541 52.00 -4.13 -24.64
N VAL A 542 51.69 -5.07 -25.52
CA VAL A 542 52.60 -6.11 -26.01
C VAL A 542 53.01 -5.78 -27.43
#